data_AF-A0A7L2T139-F1
#
_entry.id   AF-A0A7L2T139-F1
#
_cell.length_a   1.000
_cell.length_b   1.000
_cell.length_c   1.000
_cell.angle_alpha   90.00
_cell.angle_beta   90.00
_cell.angle_gamma   90.00
#
_symmetry.space_group_name_H-M   'P 1'
#
loop_
_entity.id
_entity.type
_entity.pdbx_description
1 polymer ?
#
loop_
_entity_poly.entity_id
_entity_poly.type
_entity_poly.pdbx_seq_one_letter_code
_entity_poly.pdbx_strand_id
1 'polypeptide(L)'
;MAVLKVKFTKTKRDKLAQILWILNWVSVVSGIILFSLGLFLKIEIKKRNEVMAKGDINSVPNMLISVGVIACIINFLGGKICYDCSDANKFSRWKLVMLPYIVCTFCFTFCILVGALMCYTMRNELEESLYLGLRDAIKFYKDTDIPGRCFLKKTVDLLQIGFHCCGNNGFRDWFEIQWVSPRYLNMASKEVVDRLKSNVDGKFLVDGVPFSCCN
;
A
#
# COMPACT_ATOMS: atom_id res chain seq x y z
N MET A 1 -39.55 -22.16 10.56
CA MET A 1 -38.82 -22.92 11.60
C MET A 1 -37.70 -22.04 12.12
N ALA A 2 -37.68 -21.71 13.41
CA ALA A 2 -36.61 -20.91 14.01
C ALA A 2 -35.57 -21.89 14.59
N VAL A 3 -34.39 -21.96 14.00
CA VAL A 3 -33.42 -23.05 14.23
C VAL A 3 -32.75 -22.99 15.61
N LEU A 4 -32.87 -21.89 16.37
CA LEU A 4 -32.41 -21.84 17.76
C LEU A 4 -33.23 -20.82 18.58
N LYS A 5 -34.29 -21.27 19.27
CA LYS A 5 -34.97 -20.46 20.31
C LYS A 5 -34.15 -20.52 21.61
N VAL A 6 -33.05 -19.78 21.66
CA VAL A 6 -32.31 -19.57 22.92
C VAL A 6 -33.04 -18.50 23.74
N LYS A 7 -33.69 -18.89 24.83
CA LYS A 7 -34.29 -17.95 25.79
C LYS A 7 -33.21 -17.45 26.74
N PHE A 8 -32.68 -16.25 26.50
CA PHE A 8 -31.74 -15.60 27.43
C PHE A 8 -32.50 -14.98 28.61
N THR A 9 -32.00 -15.17 29.83
CA THR A 9 -32.43 -14.41 31.01
C THR A 9 -31.99 -12.94 30.89
N LYS A 10 -32.71 -12.00 31.53
CA LYS A 10 -32.46 -10.55 31.42
C LYS A 10 -31.00 -10.18 31.75
N THR A 11 -30.47 -10.71 32.84
CA THR A 11 -29.05 -10.54 33.25
C THR A 11 -28.04 -11.04 32.23
N LYS A 12 -28.31 -12.16 31.54
CA LYS A 12 -27.41 -12.68 30.48
C LYS A 12 -27.43 -11.78 29.24
N ARG A 13 -28.59 -11.19 28.91
CA ARG A 13 -28.71 -10.23 27.80
C ARG A 13 -27.95 -8.94 28.06
N ASP A 14 -28.04 -8.41 29.28
CA ASP A 14 -27.37 -7.15 29.63
C ASP A 14 -25.84 -7.32 29.58
N LYS A 15 -25.31 -8.45 30.09
CA LYS A 15 -23.88 -8.79 29.94
C LYS A 15 -23.46 -8.94 28.48
N LEU A 16 -24.27 -9.63 27.66
CA LEU A 16 -23.99 -9.79 26.23
C LEU A 16 -23.97 -8.43 25.50
N ALA A 17 -24.93 -7.55 25.82
CA ALA A 17 -25.01 -6.21 25.23
C ALA A 17 -23.78 -5.36 25.59
N GLN A 18 -23.31 -5.42 26.85
CA GLN A 18 -22.07 -4.75 27.26
C GLN A 18 -20.85 -5.28 26.50
N ILE A 19 -20.69 -6.60 26.37
CA ILE A 19 -19.57 -7.20 25.63
C ILE A 19 -19.61 -6.77 24.15
N LEU A 20 -20.78 -6.85 23.50
CA LEU A 20 -20.95 -6.45 22.11
C LEU A 20 -20.73 -4.94 21.92
N TRP A 21 -21.10 -4.12 22.89
CA TRP A 21 -20.83 -2.68 22.87
C TRP A 21 -19.32 -2.39 22.88
N ILE A 22 -18.57 -3.04 23.78
CA ILE A 22 -17.11 -2.92 23.84
C ILE A 22 -16.48 -3.39 22.52
N LEU A 23 -16.89 -4.56 22.02
CA LEU A 23 -16.38 -5.12 20.76
C LEU A 23 -16.65 -4.19 19.57
N ASN A 24 -17.84 -3.61 19.45
CA ASN A 24 -18.14 -2.65 18.39
C ASN A 24 -17.23 -1.41 18.47
N TRP A 25 -16.95 -0.89 19.65
CA TRP A 25 -16.02 0.24 19.81
C TRP A 25 -14.58 -0.11 19.43
N VAL A 26 -14.09 -1.29 19.83
CA VAL A 26 -12.79 -1.80 19.38
C VAL A 26 -12.75 -1.92 17.85
N SER A 27 -13.83 -2.43 17.24
CA SER A 27 -13.96 -2.53 15.79
C SER A 27 -13.97 -1.16 15.10
N VAL A 28 -14.58 -0.13 15.67
CA VAL A 28 -14.48 1.25 15.16
C VAL A 28 -13.03 1.71 15.13
N VAL A 29 -12.29 1.52 16.22
CA VAL A 29 -10.85 1.88 16.26
C VAL A 29 -10.07 1.14 15.18
N SER A 30 -10.34 -0.15 14.99
CA SER A 30 -9.70 -0.93 13.91
C SER A 30 -10.04 -0.41 12.51
N GLY A 31 -11.29 0.04 12.28
CA GLY A 31 -11.70 0.67 11.02
C GLY A 31 -10.97 1.98 10.74
N ILE A 32 -10.74 2.81 11.77
CA ILE A 32 -9.95 4.05 11.67
C ILE A 32 -8.52 3.72 11.26
N ILE A 33 -7.90 2.71 11.88
CA ILE A 33 -6.54 2.26 11.53
C ILE A 33 -6.46 1.81 10.06
N LEU A 34 -7.42 1.01 9.59
CA LEU A 34 -7.48 0.57 8.19
C LEU A 34 -7.62 1.74 7.22
N PHE A 35 -8.47 2.71 7.54
CA PHE A 35 -8.64 3.92 6.75
C PHE A 35 -7.34 4.75 6.67
N SER A 36 -6.68 4.95 7.81
CA SER A 36 -5.39 5.65 7.89
C SER A 36 -4.30 4.94 7.08
N LEU A 37 -4.21 3.61 7.16
CA LEU A 37 -3.28 2.81 6.37
C LEU A 37 -3.57 2.92 4.87
N GLY A 38 -4.85 2.87 4.47
CA GLY A 38 -5.25 3.05 3.07
C GLY A 38 -4.84 4.43 2.52
N LEU A 39 -5.02 5.50 3.30
CA LEU A 39 -4.55 6.84 2.93
C LEU A 39 -3.03 6.91 2.83
N PHE A 40 -2.32 6.35 3.81
CA PHE A 40 -0.86 6.32 3.83
C PHE A 40 -0.30 5.63 2.58
N LEU A 41 -0.80 4.43 2.26
CA LEU A 41 -0.40 3.69 1.06
C LEU A 41 -0.68 4.49 -0.22
N LYS A 42 -1.85 5.14 -0.32
CA LYS A 42 -2.22 5.94 -1.49
C LYS A 42 -1.27 7.12 -1.70
N ILE A 43 -0.87 7.79 -0.62
CA ILE A 43 0.07 8.91 -0.68
C ILE A 43 1.46 8.43 -1.10
N GLU A 44 1.94 7.33 -0.51
CA GLU A 44 3.28 6.82 -0.80
C GLU A 44 3.41 6.27 -2.22
N ILE A 45 2.36 5.59 -2.71
CA ILE A 45 2.27 5.16 -4.11
C ILE A 45 2.29 6.38 -5.03
N LYS A 46 1.47 7.40 -4.76
CA LYS A 46 1.45 8.62 -5.58
C LYS A 46 2.80 9.34 -5.60
N LYS A 47 3.52 9.37 -4.48
CA LYS A 47 4.84 9.99 -4.36
C LYS A 47 5.91 9.29 -5.22
N ARG A 48 5.83 7.96 -5.33
CA ARG A 48 6.80 7.13 -6.07
C ARG A 48 6.32 6.69 -7.46
N ASN A 49 5.25 7.30 -7.96
CA ASN A 49 4.59 6.92 -9.21
C ASN A 49 5.53 6.95 -10.43
N GLU A 50 6.62 7.71 -10.37
CA GLU A 50 7.64 7.76 -11.44
C GLU A 50 8.50 6.48 -11.52
N VAL A 51 8.57 5.69 -10.44
CA VAL A 51 9.43 4.50 -10.33
C VAL A 51 8.62 3.21 -10.34
N MET A 52 7.28 3.27 -10.20
CA MET A 52 6.43 2.10 -10.27
C MET A 52 6.01 1.79 -11.71
N ALA A 53 6.04 0.51 -12.08
CA ALA A 53 5.50 0.05 -13.35
C ALA A 53 3.98 0.34 -13.43
N LYS A 54 3.47 0.66 -14.63
CA LYS A 54 2.04 0.91 -14.88
C LYS A 54 1.23 -0.37 -14.61
N GLY A 55 0.70 -0.51 -13.40
CA GLY A 55 -0.24 -1.56 -13.00
C GLY A 55 -1.38 -1.00 -12.15
N ASP A 56 -2.44 -1.78 -11.94
CA ASP A 56 -3.64 -1.44 -11.15
C ASP A 56 -3.39 -1.40 -9.61
N ILE A 57 -2.21 -0.91 -9.21
CA ILE A 57 -1.75 -0.84 -7.81
C ILE A 57 -2.64 0.11 -6.98
N ASN A 58 -3.40 0.99 -7.63
CA ASN A 58 -4.33 1.93 -6.99
C ASN A 58 -5.61 1.27 -6.45
N SER A 59 -5.93 0.04 -6.86
CA SER A 59 -7.14 -0.65 -6.43
C SER A 59 -7.13 -0.98 -4.94
N VAL A 60 -5.97 -1.36 -4.40
CA VAL A 60 -5.81 -1.78 -2.99
C VAL A 60 -5.99 -0.62 -2.00
N PRO A 61 -5.29 0.53 -2.14
CA PRO A 61 -5.51 1.67 -1.24
C PRO A 61 -6.95 2.18 -1.29
N ASN A 62 -7.58 2.20 -2.46
CA ASN A 62 -8.97 2.62 -2.61
C ASN A 62 -9.93 1.66 -1.91
N MET A 63 -9.70 0.35 -2.00
CA MET A 63 -10.49 -0.67 -1.29
C MET A 63 -10.32 -0.54 0.23
N LEU A 64 -9.08 -0.39 0.73
CA LEU A 64 -8.80 -0.19 2.16
C LEU A 64 -9.51 1.05 2.72
N ILE A 65 -9.48 2.17 1.99
CA ILE A 65 -10.19 3.39 2.37
C ILE A 65 -11.70 3.15 2.42
N SER A 66 -12.27 2.56 1.38
CA SER A 66 -13.72 2.28 1.30
C SER A 66 -14.19 1.35 2.43
N VAL A 67 -13.49 0.22 2.62
CA VAL A 67 -13.81 -0.76 3.67
C VAL A 67 -13.62 -0.16 5.07
N GLY A 68 -12.56 0.63 5.29
CA GLY A 68 -12.34 1.30 6.58
C GLY A 68 -13.47 2.27 6.96
N VAL A 69 -13.94 3.07 6.01
CA VAL A 69 -15.07 4.00 6.24
C VAL A 69 -16.36 3.23 6.54
N ILE A 70 -16.67 2.21 5.73
CA ILE A 70 -17.88 1.40 5.92
C ILE A 70 -17.82 0.66 7.27
N ALA A 71 -16.65 0.14 7.67
CA ALA A 71 -16.45 -0.49 8.98
C ALA A 71 -16.77 0.46 10.12
N CYS A 72 -16.26 1.69 10.07
CA CYS A 72 -16.54 2.71 11.09
C CYS A 72 -18.04 2.99 11.22
N ILE A 73 -18.74 3.16 10.10
CA ILE A 73 -20.18 3.45 10.10
C ILE A 73 -20.98 2.28 10.68
N ILE A 74 -20.74 1.05 10.21
CA ILE A 74 -21.48 -0.14 10.65
C ILE A 74 -21.24 -0.41 12.15
N ASN A 75 -19.99 -0.32 12.61
CA ASN A 75 -19.66 -0.59 14.01
C ASN A 75 -20.10 0.54 14.95
N PHE A 76 -20.10 1.80 14.50
CA PHE A 76 -20.63 2.92 15.28
C PHE A 76 -22.16 2.79 15.47
N LEU A 77 -22.88 2.46 14.40
CA LEU A 77 -24.31 2.14 14.49
C LEU A 77 -24.55 0.93 15.38
N GLY A 78 -23.71 -0.11 15.28
CA GLY A 78 -23.72 -1.30 16.14
C GLY A 78 -23.59 -0.97 17.63
N GLY A 79 -22.64 -0.11 17.99
CA GLY A 79 -22.46 0.37 19.35
C GLY A 79 -23.69 1.10 19.87
N LYS A 80 -24.26 2.02 19.06
CA LYS A 80 -25.50 2.74 19.43
C LYS A 80 -26.68 1.78 19.63
N ILE A 81 -26.85 0.79 18.74
CA ILE A 81 -27.91 -0.21 18.81
C ILE A 81 -27.74 -1.10 20.05
N CYS A 82 -26.52 -1.54 20.36
CA CYS A 82 -26.24 -2.36 21.54
C CYS A 82 -26.50 -1.59 22.84
N TYR A 83 -26.17 -0.30 22.87
CA TYR A 83 -26.48 0.59 24.00
C TYR A 83 -27.99 0.77 24.18
N ASP A 84 -28.72 1.12 23.11
CA ASP A 84 -30.17 1.31 23.15
C ASP A 84 -30.93 -0.01 23.42
N CYS A 85 -30.37 -1.17 23.07
CA CYS A 85 -30.94 -2.49 23.38
C CYS A 85 -30.82 -2.91 24.86
N SER A 86 -29.94 -2.26 25.63
CA SER A 86 -29.87 -2.45 27.08
C SER A 86 -31.10 -1.85 27.79
N ASP A 87 -31.83 -0.95 27.13
CA ASP A 87 -33.06 -0.36 27.64
C ASP A 87 -34.29 -1.17 27.18
N ALA A 88 -35.00 -1.75 28.15
CA ALA A 88 -36.12 -2.65 27.91
C ALA A 88 -37.30 -1.99 27.15
N ASN A 89 -37.48 -0.67 27.27
CA ASN A 89 -38.56 0.07 26.60
C ASN A 89 -38.28 0.33 25.11
N LYS A 90 -37.01 0.38 24.69
CA LYS A 90 -36.63 0.59 23.29
C LYS A 90 -36.41 -0.73 22.53
N PHE A 91 -36.23 -1.84 23.23
CA PHE A 91 -35.92 -3.15 22.65
C PHE A 91 -36.96 -3.63 21.60
N SER A 92 -38.26 -3.37 21.81
CA SER A 92 -39.33 -3.80 20.89
C SER A 92 -39.19 -3.15 19.50
N ARG A 93 -38.75 -1.88 19.44
CA ARG A 93 -38.55 -1.14 18.18
C ARG A 93 -37.30 -1.60 17.43
N TRP A 94 -36.22 -1.89 18.15
CA TRP A 94 -34.95 -2.30 17.54
C TRP A 94 -34.92 -3.77 17.12
N LYS A 95 -35.80 -4.62 17.65
CA LYS A 95 -35.90 -6.03 17.29
C LYS A 95 -36.06 -6.28 15.78
N LEU A 96 -36.78 -5.42 15.06
CA LEU A 96 -36.96 -5.53 13.61
C LEU A 96 -35.68 -5.16 12.82
N VAL A 97 -34.88 -4.24 13.38
CA VAL A 97 -33.63 -3.73 12.78
C VAL A 97 -32.42 -4.62 13.09
N MET A 98 -32.50 -5.43 14.17
CA MET A 98 -31.42 -6.34 14.57
C MET A 98 -31.11 -7.41 13.52
N LEU A 99 -32.12 -8.02 12.90
CA LEU A 99 -31.93 -9.07 11.90
C LEU A 99 -31.22 -8.56 10.62
N PRO A 100 -31.68 -7.46 9.97
CA PRO A 100 -30.95 -6.91 8.83
C PRO A 100 -29.56 -6.39 9.22
N TYR A 101 -29.38 -5.83 10.43
CA TYR A 101 -28.07 -5.43 10.91
C TYR A 101 -27.09 -6.61 11.01
N ILE A 102 -27.52 -7.75 11.58
CA ILE A 102 -26.68 -8.97 11.66
C ILE A 102 -26.31 -9.48 10.27
N VAL A 103 -27.26 -9.51 9.33
CA VAL A 103 -27.00 -9.93 7.94
C VAL A 103 -26.01 -8.98 7.27
N CYS A 104 -26.20 -7.67 7.38
CA CYS A 104 -25.26 -6.67 6.84
C CYS A 104 -23.86 -6.82 7.46
N THR A 105 -23.77 -7.01 8.77
CA THR A 105 -22.48 -7.18 9.47
C THR A 105 -21.78 -8.46 9.02
N PHE A 106 -22.52 -9.55 8.83
CA PHE A 106 -21.99 -10.82 8.31
C PHE A 106 -21.45 -10.68 6.88
N CYS A 107 -22.22 -10.08 5.98
CA CYS A 107 -21.76 -9.77 4.61
C CYS A 107 -20.53 -8.87 4.63
N PHE A 108 -20.50 -7.88 5.52
CA PHE A 108 -19.36 -6.96 5.63
C PHE A 108 -18.11 -7.66 6.16
N THR A 109 -18.22 -8.55 7.15
CA THR A 109 -17.08 -9.38 7.59
C THR A 109 -16.55 -10.28 6.48
N PHE A 110 -17.43 -10.80 5.61
CA PHE A 110 -17.00 -11.54 4.42
C PHE A 110 -16.23 -10.63 3.45
N CYS A 111 -16.68 -9.40 3.20
CA CYS A 111 -15.93 -8.43 2.40
C CYS A 111 -14.56 -8.10 2.99
N ILE A 112 -14.43 -7.97 4.32
CA ILE A 112 -13.14 -7.78 4.98
C ILE A 112 -12.23 -8.98 4.75
N LEU A 113 -12.74 -10.21 4.87
CA LEU A 113 -11.97 -11.42 4.63
C LEU A 113 -11.44 -11.47 3.19
N VAL A 114 -12.29 -11.18 2.21
CA VAL A 114 -11.89 -11.09 0.79
C VAL A 114 -10.83 -10.00 0.60
N GLY A 115 -11.02 -8.83 1.22
CA GLY A 115 -10.05 -7.73 1.16
C GLY A 115 -8.69 -8.08 1.78
N ALA A 116 -8.68 -8.83 2.88
CA ALA A 116 -7.46 -9.31 3.50
C ALA A 116 -6.71 -10.31 2.59
N LEU A 117 -7.44 -11.24 1.96
CA LEU A 117 -6.87 -12.17 0.98
C LEU A 117 -6.28 -11.43 -0.22
N MET A 118 -6.99 -10.41 -0.74
CA MET A 118 -6.48 -9.57 -1.83
C MET A 118 -5.21 -8.80 -1.45
N CYS A 119 -5.14 -8.29 -0.21
CA CYS A 119 -3.92 -7.63 0.28
C CYS A 119 -2.73 -8.58 0.31
N TYR A 120 -2.96 -9.83 0.69
CA TYR A 120 -1.92 -10.86 0.73
C TYR A 120 -1.43 -11.24 -0.68
N THR A 121 -2.34 -11.42 -1.64
CA THR A 121 -1.97 -11.79 -3.02
C THR A 121 -1.27 -10.64 -3.75
N MET A 122 -1.67 -9.39 -3.50
CA MET A 122 -1.07 -8.20 -4.13
C MET A 122 0.34 -7.88 -3.65
N ARG A 123 0.81 -8.48 -2.54
CA ARG A 123 2.18 -8.29 -2.07
C ARG A 123 3.20 -8.69 -3.14
N ASN A 124 2.98 -9.83 -3.80
CA ASN A 124 3.90 -10.35 -4.81
C ASN A 124 3.89 -9.47 -6.07
N GLU A 125 2.71 -9.05 -6.52
CA GLU A 125 2.54 -8.14 -7.66
C GLU A 125 3.20 -6.78 -7.39
N LEU A 126 3.09 -6.27 -6.16
CA LEU A 126 3.74 -5.02 -5.77
C LEU A 126 5.27 -5.16 -5.82
N GLU A 127 5.81 -6.24 -5.29
CA GLU A 127 7.25 -6.53 -5.33
C GLU A 127 7.77 -6.65 -6.76
N GLU A 128 7.06 -7.38 -7.62
CA GLU A 128 7.42 -7.51 -9.03
C GLU A 128 7.33 -6.18 -9.78
N SER A 129 6.27 -5.39 -9.56
CA SER A 129 6.11 -4.08 -10.17
C SER A 129 7.19 -3.08 -9.75
N LEU A 130 7.65 -3.17 -8.50
CA LEU A 130 8.74 -2.36 -7.98
C LEU A 130 10.08 -2.82 -8.56
N TYR A 131 10.30 -4.12 -8.65
CA TYR A 131 11.50 -4.71 -9.23
C TYR A 131 11.68 -4.31 -10.70
N LEU A 132 10.62 -4.47 -11.51
CA LEU A 132 10.63 -4.07 -12.91
C LEU A 132 10.74 -2.55 -13.06
N GLY A 133 10.00 -1.80 -12.26
CA GLY A 133 10.01 -0.33 -12.28
C GLY A 133 11.37 0.26 -11.92
N LEU A 134 12.03 -0.25 -10.87
CA LEU A 134 13.37 0.17 -10.47
C LEU A 134 14.43 -0.23 -11.52
N ARG A 135 14.33 -1.44 -12.08
CA ARG A 135 15.20 -1.89 -13.17
C ARG A 135 15.14 -0.95 -14.38
N ASP A 136 13.95 -0.48 -14.75
CA ASP A 136 13.80 0.48 -15.85
C ASP A 136 14.20 1.90 -15.45
N ALA A 137 13.90 2.34 -14.22
CA ALA A 137 14.31 3.64 -13.70
C ALA A 137 15.83 3.83 -13.72
N ILE A 138 16.58 2.80 -13.32
CA ILE A 138 18.05 2.82 -13.31
C ILE A 138 18.63 2.96 -14.73
N LYS A 139 18.03 2.32 -15.76
CA LYS A 139 18.48 2.49 -17.17
C LYS A 139 18.38 3.93 -17.65
N PHE A 140 17.35 4.66 -17.21
CA PHE A 140 17.12 6.06 -17.58
C PHE A 140 17.70 7.06 -16.58
N TYR A 141 18.52 6.61 -15.64
CA TYR A 141 19.09 7.45 -14.59
C TYR A 141 19.91 8.64 -15.13
N LYS A 142 20.57 8.48 -16.28
CA LYS A 142 21.33 9.56 -16.95
C LYS A 142 20.46 10.57 -17.72
N ASP A 143 19.20 10.23 -17.99
CA ASP A 143 18.30 10.96 -18.90
C ASP A 143 17.58 12.13 -18.19
N THR A 144 18.32 12.96 -17.46
CA THR A 144 17.74 14.10 -16.73
C THR A 144 17.18 15.19 -17.63
N ASP A 145 17.61 15.23 -18.89
CA ASP A 145 17.23 16.25 -19.87
C ASP A 145 15.99 15.90 -20.69
N ILE A 146 15.44 14.69 -20.51
CA ILE A 146 14.30 14.22 -21.30
C ILE A 146 13.01 14.64 -20.59
N PRO A 147 12.08 15.34 -21.28
CA PRO A 147 10.81 15.75 -20.70
C PRO A 147 10.06 14.52 -20.18
N GLY A 148 9.60 14.60 -18.92
CA GLY A 148 8.95 13.48 -18.21
C GLY A 148 9.88 12.62 -17.34
N ARG A 149 11.21 12.84 -17.36
CA ARG A 149 12.17 12.09 -16.51
C ARG A 149 13.09 12.97 -15.65
N CYS A 150 12.83 14.28 -15.59
CA CYS A 150 13.66 15.25 -14.87
C CYS A 150 13.91 14.88 -13.40
N PHE A 151 12.92 14.33 -12.70
CA PHE A 151 13.01 13.97 -11.28
C PHE A 151 13.45 12.53 -11.02
N LEU A 152 13.57 11.70 -12.07
CA LEU A 152 13.86 10.26 -11.93
C LEU A 152 15.17 10.01 -11.19
N LYS A 153 16.25 10.70 -11.59
CA LYS A 153 17.58 10.63 -10.94
C LYS A 153 17.48 10.92 -9.44
N LYS A 154 16.83 12.03 -9.07
CA LYS A 154 16.63 12.44 -7.68
C LYS A 154 15.83 11.40 -6.89
N THR A 155 14.80 10.83 -7.49
CA THR A 155 13.96 9.82 -6.85
C THR A 155 14.76 8.53 -6.59
N VAL A 156 15.58 8.08 -7.54
CA VAL A 156 16.47 6.92 -7.36
C VAL A 156 17.55 7.19 -6.30
N ASP A 157 18.14 8.39 -6.30
CA ASP A 157 19.15 8.76 -5.30
C ASP A 157 18.57 8.75 -3.88
N LEU A 158 17.38 9.34 -3.68
CA LEU A 158 16.70 9.35 -2.39
C LEU A 158 16.27 7.95 -1.94
N LEU A 159 15.92 7.07 -2.88
CA LEU A 159 15.62 5.66 -2.60
C LEU A 159 16.86 4.95 -2.06
N GLN A 160 17.98 5.06 -2.77
CA GLN A 160 19.22 4.37 -2.43
C GLN A 160 19.79 4.84 -1.08
N ILE A 161 19.82 6.15 -0.85
CA ILE A 161 20.27 6.72 0.42
C ILE A 161 19.31 6.35 1.55
N GLY A 162 18.00 6.47 1.33
CA GLY A 162 16.99 6.26 2.37
C GLY A 162 16.84 4.79 2.80
N PHE A 163 17.09 3.85 1.90
CA PHE A 163 17.01 2.41 2.18
C PHE A 163 18.40 1.75 2.34
N HIS A 164 19.48 2.52 2.27
CA HIS A 164 20.86 2.02 2.30
C HIS A 164 21.09 0.85 1.31
N CYS A 165 20.56 1.01 0.09
CA CYS A 165 20.68 0.03 -0.98
C CYS A 165 21.36 0.63 -2.21
N CYS A 166 21.85 -0.22 -3.11
CA CYS A 166 22.50 0.22 -4.35
C CYS A 166 22.14 -0.72 -5.48
N GLY A 167 21.60 -0.16 -6.57
CA GLY A 167 21.08 -0.92 -7.71
C GLY A 167 19.70 -1.54 -7.43
N ASN A 168 19.31 -2.50 -8.25
CA ASN A 168 18.09 -3.28 -8.13
C ASN A 168 18.35 -4.63 -7.44
N ASN A 169 19.34 -5.39 -7.93
CA ASN A 169 19.87 -6.61 -7.32
C ASN A 169 21.18 -6.37 -6.56
N GLY A 170 21.87 -5.27 -6.87
CA GLY A 170 23.10 -4.89 -6.20
C GLY A 170 23.88 -3.85 -6.99
N PHE A 171 25.01 -3.44 -6.43
CA PHE A 171 25.82 -2.36 -6.99
C PHE A 171 26.35 -2.64 -8.40
N ARG A 172 26.51 -3.93 -8.76
CA ARG A 172 26.98 -4.36 -10.08
C ARG A 172 26.02 -4.01 -11.22
N ASP A 173 24.74 -3.77 -10.91
CA ASP A 173 23.77 -3.33 -11.91
C ASP A 173 24.23 -2.03 -12.61
N TRP A 174 24.98 -1.18 -11.90
CA TRP A 174 25.52 0.07 -12.44
C TRP A 174 26.67 -0.14 -13.43
N PHE A 175 27.32 -1.30 -13.44
CA PHE A 175 28.44 -1.58 -14.35
C PHE A 175 27.93 -1.96 -15.74
N GLU A 176 26.72 -2.51 -15.82
CA GLU A 176 26.07 -2.95 -17.05
C GLU A 176 25.37 -1.81 -17.80
N ILE A 177 25.23 -0.63 -17.17
CA ILE A 177 24.54 0.52 -17.76
C ILE A 177 25.43 1.76 -17.79
N GLN A 178 25.25 2.57 -18.83
CA GLN A 178 25.83 3.90 -18.85
C GLN A 178 24.95 4.85 -18.04
N TRP A 179 25.29 5.03 -16.77
CA TRP A 179 24.60 5.95 -15.85
C TRP A 179 25.21 7.36 -15.82
N VAL A 180 26.43 7.54 -16.33
CA VAL A 180 27.05 8.86 -16.52
C VAL A 180 26.54 9.46 -17.83
N SER A 181 25.91 10.63 -17.75
CA SER A 181 25.42 11.34 -18.94
C SER A 181 26.59 11.76 -19.84
N PRO A 182 26.50 11.58 -21.17
CA PRO A 182 27.51 12.05 -22.11
C PRO A 182 27.88 13.53 -21.96
N ARG A 183 26.99 14.36 -21.42
CA ARG A 183 27.24 15.78 -21.14
C ARG A 183 28.42 16.00 -20.18
N TYR A 184 28.64 15.08 -19.25
CA TYR A 184 29.74 15.17 -18.28
C TYR A 184 31.02 14.50 -18.77
N LEU A 185 31.00 13.87 -19.95
CA LEU A 185 32.15 13.21 -20.53
C LEU A 185 32.93 14.18 -21.41
N ASN A 186 34.22 14.35 -21.13
CA ASN A 186 35.11 15.12 -21.98
C ASN A 186 35.52 14.27 -23.20
N MET A 187 34.84 14.48 -24.34
CA MET A 187 35.14 13.77 -25.60
C MET A 187 36.50 14.14 -26.22
N ALA A 188 37.18 15.18 -25.73
CA ALA A 188 38.56 15.48 -26.12
C ALA A 188 39.59 14.64 -25.35
N SER A 189 39.19 13.99 -24.25
CA SER A 189 40.08 13.09 -23.50
C SER A 189 40.23 11.77 -24.24
N LYS A 190 41.49 11.37 -24.48
CA LYS A 190 41.83 10.08 -25.09
C LYS A 190 41.28 8.90 -24.29
N GLU A 191 41.31 8.98 -22.95
CA GLU A 191 40.82 7.93 -22.06
C GLU A 191 39.31 7.67 -22.23
N VAL A 192 38.52 8.74 -22.33
CA VAL A 192 37.06 8.65 -22.53
C VAL A 192 36.75 8.01 -23.88
N VAL A 193 37.46 8.44 -24.93
CA VAL A 193 37.27 7.92 -26.29
C VAL A 193 37.69 6.46 -26.41
N ASP A 194 38.83 6.10 -25.82
CA ASP A 194 39.34 4.72 -25.81
C ASP A 194 38.34 3.81 -25.08
N ARG A 195 37.78 4.26 -23.94
CA ARG A 195 36.79 3.51 -23.18
C ARG A 195 35.43 3.40 -23.87
N LEU A 196 35.03 4.40 -24.64
CA LEU A 196 33.81 4.33 -25.48
C LEU A 196 33.98 3.27 -26.59
N LYS A 197 35.18 3.18 -27.19
CA LYS A 197 35.48 2.24 -28.27
C LYS A 197 35.68 0.81 -27.78
N SER A 198 36.22 0.62 -26.58
CA SER A 198 36.50 -0.71 -26.02
C SER A 198 35.26 -1.43 -25.49
N ASN A 199 34.23 -0.68 -25.11
CA ASN A 199 33.00 -1.21 -24.52
C ASN A 199 31.96 -1.60 -25.58
N VAL A 200 31.10 -2.54 -25.18
CA VAL A 200 30.00 -3.03 -26.02
C VAL A 200 29.01 -1.90 -26.32
N ASP A 201 28.49 -1.85 -27.55
CA ASP A 201 27.54 -0.85 -28.07
C ASP A 201 28.00 0.62 -28.07
N GLY A 202 29.30 0.89 -27.91
CA GLY A 202 29.80 2.28 -27.86
C GLY A 202 29.36 3.04 -26.59
N LYS A 203 29.00 2.32 -25.53
CA LYS A 203 28.56 2.88 -24.25
C LYS A 203 29.77 3.19 -23.36
N PHE A 204 29.69 4.27 -22.60
CA PHE A 204 30.68 4.56 -21.56
C PHE A 204 30.34 3.78 -20.28
N LEU A 205 30.91 2.57 -20.14
CA LEU A 205 30.74 1.71 -18.96
C LEU A 205 31.94 1.85 -18.01
N VAL A 206 31.66 1.95 -16.72
CA VAL A 206 32.67 2.09 -15.67
C VAL A 206 32.37 1.16 -14.51
N ASP A 207 33.41 0.64 -13.87
CA ASP A 207 33.32 -0.16 -12.64
C ASP A 207 33.11 0.75 -11.41
N GLY A 208 32.16 1.67 -11.54
CA GLY A 208 31.84 2.70 -10.56
C GLY A 208 30.34 2.83 -10.37
N VAL A 209 29.96 3.32 -9.19
CA VAL A 209 28.57 3.50 -8.78
C VAL A 209 28.24 4.98 -8.58
N PRO A 210 26.96 5.39 -8.66
CA PRO A 210 26.56 6.74 -8.30
C PRO A 210 26.85 7.06 -6.84
N PHE A 211 26.99 8.35 -6.53
CA PHE A 211 27.27 8.83 -5.17
C PHE A 211 26.22 8.38 -4.14
N SER A 212 24.97 8.16 -4.56
CA SER A 212 23.87 7.69 -3.72
C SER A 212 24.06 6.27 -3.20
N CYS A 213 25.01 5.52 -3.75
CA CYS A 213 25.44 4.21 -3.26
C CYS A 213 26.58 4.28 -2.23
N CYS A 214 27.16 5.45 -2.00
CA CYS A 214 28.27 5.64 -1.06
C CYS A 214 27.75 6.21 0.27
N ASN A 215 28.19 5.62 1.38
CA ASN A 215 27.99 6.16 2.74
C ASN A 215 29.15 7.05 3.14
#